data_AF-A0A1M5ZI61-F1
#
_entry.id   AF-A0A1M5ZI61-F1
#
_cell.length_a   1.000
_cell.length_b   1.000
_cell.length_c   1.000
_cell.angle_alpha   90.00
_cell.angle_beta   90.00
_cell.angle_gamma   90.00
#
_symmetry.space_group_name_H-M   'P 1'
#
loop_
_entity.id
_entity.type
_entity.pdbx_description
1 polymer ?
#
loop_
_entity_poly.entity_id
_entity_poly.type
_entity_poly.pdbx_seq_one_letter_code
_entity_poly.pdbx_strand_id
1 'polypeptide(L)' 'MLRNAMPEPPIDPPDERYLTAGCGHEVYEGERLVEWHDGKRFAYLCEECFRDKLAALTTEELARQFGCDCRTVLF' A
#
# COMPACT_ATOMS: atom_id res chain seq x y z
N MET A 1 16.42 38.02 39.75
CA MET A 1 16.92 37.76 38.37
C MET A 1 16.07 36.62 37.81
N LEU A 2 15.02 36.94 37.05
CA LEU A 2 14.14 35.92 36.47
C LEU A 2 14.88 35.22 35.32
N ARG A 3 14.93 33.89 35.40
CA ARG A 3 15.48 33.02 34.36
C ARG A 3 14.52 33.07 33.17
N ASN A 4 14.95 33.64 32.05
CA ASN A 4 14.24 33.50 30.78
C ASN A 4 14.23 32.02 30.41
N ALA A 5 13.08 31.37 30.53
CA ALA A 5 12.83 30.10 29.90
C ALA A 5 12.72 30.36 28.38
N MET A 6 13.71 29.92 27.63
CA MET A 6 13.63 29.85 26.18
C MET A 6 12.44 28.94 25.83
N PRO A 7 11.46 29.39 25.02
CA PRO A 7 10.45 28.48 24.50
C PRO A 7 11.16 27.42 23.64
N GLU A 8 10.83 26.15 23.86
CA GLU A 8 11.29 25.06 23.02
C GLU A 8 10.94 25.39 21.56
N PRO A 9 11.86 25.23 20.60
CA PRO A 9 11.55 25.47 19.20
C PRO A 9 10.36 24.57 18.81
N PRO A 10 9.38 25.07 18.04
CA PRO A 10 8.33 24.21 17.52
C PRO A 10 9.02 23.07 16.77
N ILE A 11 8.74 21.84 17.19
CA ILE A 11 9.11 20.65 16.43
C ILE A 11 8.20 20.70 15.20
N ASP A 12 8.69 21.28 14.12
CA ASP A 12 8.08 21.09 12.81
C ASP A 12 8.02 19.57 12.61
N PRO A 13 6.83 18.97 12.33
CA PRO A 13 6.81 17.56 12.00
C PRO A 13 7.77 17.37 10.81
N PRO A 14 8.55 16.28 10.76
CA PRO A 14 9.40 16.04 9.62
C PRO A 14 8.57 16.23 8.34
N ASP A 15 9.12 16.92 7.34
CA ASP A 15 8.53 17.12 6.01
C ASP A 15 8.47 15.74 5.32
N GLU A 16 7.61 14.87 5.83
CA GLU A 16 7.43 13.51 5.38
C GLU A 16 6.67 13.61 4.08
N ARG A 17 7.40 13.57 2.96
CA ARG A 17 6.80 13.55 1.64
C ARG A 17 6.04 12.24 1.49
N TYR A 18 4.73 12.35 1.33
CA TYR A 18 3.85 11.21 1.09
C TYR A 18 3.00 11.43 -0.16
N LEU A 19 2.52 10.32 -0.72
CA LEU A 19 1.54 10.27 -1.79
C LEU A 19 0.32 9.52 -1.29
N THR A 20 -0.88 9.96 -1.65
CA THR A 20 -2.10 9.18 -1.37
C THR A 20 -2.29 8.12 -2.46
N ALA A 21 -2.19 6.84 -2.10
CA ALA A 21 -2.45 5.74 -3.01
C ALA A 21 -3.93 5.71 -3.44
N GLY A 22 -4.23 5.02 -4.54
CA GLY A 22 -5.60 4.84 -5.02
C GLY A 22 -6.51 4.07 -4.06
N CYS A 23 -5.95 3.39 -3.06
CA CYS A 23 -6.68 2.79 -1.95
C CYS A 23 -7.04 3.78 -0.82
N GLY A 24 -6.58 5.03 -0.89
CA GLY A 24 -6.86 6.07 0.11
C GLY A 24 -5.86 6.14 1.28
N HIS A 25 -4.85 5.28 1.30
CA HIS A 25 -3.79 5.32 2.31
C HIS A 25 -2.61 6.20 1.87
N GLU A 26 -1.98 6.83 2.85
CA GLU A 26 -0.74 7.58 2.67
C GLU A 26 0.42 6.60 2.50
N VAL A 27 1.26 6.85 1.50
CA VAL A 27 2.47 6.08 1.20
C VAL A 27 3.63 7.05 1.25
N TYR A 28 4.51 6.83 2.21
CA TYR A 28 5.61 7.70 2.54
C TYR A 28 6.86 7.41 1.70
N GLU A 29 7.81 8.34 1.65
CA GLU A 29 9.08 8.14 0.97
C GLU A 29 9.81 6.88 1.48
N GLY A 30 10.19 6.00 0.57
CA GLY A 30 10.84 4.72 0.88
C GLY A 30 9.88 3.55 1.04
N GLU A 31 8.56 3.78 1.10
CA GLU A 31 7.56 2.73 1.12
C GLU A 31 7.25 2.16 -0.27
N ARG A 32 6.67 0.96 -0.31
CA ARG A 32 6.32 0.28 -1.56
C ARG A 32 4.93 0.68 -2.03
N LEU A 33 4.88 1.29 -3.21
CA LEU A 33 3.65 1.52 -3.97
C LEU A 33 3.54 0.50 -5.10
N VAL A 34 2.40 -0.18 -5.20
CA VAL A 34 2.16 -1.22 -6.19
C VAL A 34 1.22 -0.71 -7.28
N GLU A 35 1.68 -0.74 -8.53
CA GLU A 35 0.80 -0.62 -9.70
C GLU A 35 0.09 -1.95 -9.97
N TRP A 36 -1.22 -1.95 -9.79
CA TRP A 36 -2.08 -3.10 -10.08
C TRP A 36 -2.74 -2.95 -11.44
N HIS A 37 -2.43 -3.87 -12.36
CA HIS A 37 -3.06 -3.97 -13.67
C HIS A 37 -3.94 -5.22 -13.73
N ASP A 38 -5.25 -5.04 -13.91
CA ASP A 38 -6.20 -6.12 -14.16
C ASP A 38 -6.94 -5.86 -15.48
N GLY A 39 -6.39 -6.37 -16.58
CA GLY A 39 -6.89 -6.13 -17.93
C GLY A 39 -6.93 -4.64 -18.28
N LYS A 40 -8.13 -4.03 -18.24
CA LYS A 40 -8.34 -2.60 -18.51
C LYS A 40 -8.36 -1.72 -17.26
N ARG A 41 -8.34 -2.32 -16.06
CA ARG A 41 -8.37 -1.59 -14.79
C ARG A 41 -6.95 -1.36 -14.28
N PHE A 42 -6.73 -0.17 -13.77
CA PHE A 42 -5.47 0.30 -13.24
C PHE A 42 -5.70 0.94 -11.86
N ALA A 43 -4.89 0.57 -10.87
CA ALA A 43 -4.95 1.14 -9.53
C ALA A 43 -3.57 1.15 -8.87
N TYR A 44 -3.29 2.21 -8.11
CA TYR A 44 -2.14 2.24 -7.19
C TYR A 44 -2.58 1.78 -5.81
N LEU A 45 -1.89 0.80 -5.24
CA LEU A 45 -2.18 0.27 -3.91
C LEU A 45 -0.93 0.42 -3.03
N CYS A 46 -1.11 0.77 -1.76
CA CYS A 46 -0.05 0.53 -0.78
C CYS A 46 0.17 -0.99 -0.62
N GLU A 47 1.33 -1.36 -0.08
CA GLU A 47 1.70 -2.76 0.13
C GLU A 47 0.64 -3.56 0.91
N GLU A 48 0.07 -2.98 1.97
CA GLU A 48 -0.90 -3.67 2.82
C GLU A 48 -2.20 -3.96 2.07
N CYS A 49 -2.77 -2.95 1.39
CA CYS A 49 -3.96 -3.14 0.58
C CYS A 49 -3.73 -4.09 -0.59
N PHE A 50 -2.53 -4.10 -1.16
CA PHE A 50 -2.17 -5.07 -2.19
C PHE A 50 -2.20 -6.50 -1.63
N ARG A 51 -1.60 -6.75 -0.47
CA ARG A 51 -1.60 -8.07 0.18
C ARG A 51 -3.00 -8.53 0.59
N ASP A 52 -3.80 -7.63 1.15
CA ASP A 52 -5.18 -7.93 1.53
C ASP A 52 -6.01 -8.31 0.29
N LYS A 53 -5.85 -7.56 -0.80
CA LYS A 53 -6.49 -7.87 -2.08
C LYS A 53 -6.07 -9.22 -2.63
N LEU A 54 -4.80 -9.59 -2.56
CA LEU A 54 -4.33 -10.92 -2.95
C LEU A 54 -4.93 -12.03 -2.07
N ALA A 55 -5.03 -11.80 -0.76
CA ALA A 55 -5.59 -12.76 0.18
C ALA A 55 -7.09 -12.99 -0.02
N ALA A 56 -7.81 -11.98 -0.52
CA ALA A 56 -9.23 -12.08 -0.84
C ALA A 56 -9.52 -12.85 -2.15
N LEU A 57 -8.52 -13.05 -3.02
CA LEU A 57 -8.70 -13.80 -4.27
C LEU A 57 -8.68 -15.31 -4.02
N THR A 58 -9.53 -16.03 -4.75
CA THR A 58 -9.49 -17.49 -4.77
C THR A 58 -8.24 -18.01 -5.49
N THR A 59 -7.88 -19.27 -5.23
CA THR A 59 -6.75 -19.92 -5.92
C THR A 59 -6.95 -19.93 -7.44
N GLU A 60 -8.19 -20.08 -7.92
CA GLU A 60 -8.51 -20.04 -9.34
C GLU A 60 -8.30 -18.66 -9.96
N GLU A 61 -8.69 -17.59 -9.25
CA GLU A 61 -8.48 -16.21 -9.70
C GLU A 61 -6.98 -15.84 -9.73
N LEU A 62 -6.24 -16.23 -8.69
CA LEU A 62 -4.79 -16.06 -8.66
C LEU A 62 -4.12 -16.84 -9.79
N ALA A 63 -4.50 -18.10 -10.00
CA ALA A 63 -3.97 -18.90 -11.10
C ALA A 63 -4.21 -18.22 -12.46
N ARG A 64 -5.42 -17.69 -12.70
CA ARG A 64 -5.71 -16.93 -13.92
C ARG A 64 -4.84 -15.69 -14.05
N GLN A 65 -4.61 -14.96 -12.96
CA GLN A 65 -3.80 -13.74 -12.96
C GLN A 65 -2.32 -14.00 -13.24
N PHE A 66 -1.79 -15.14 -12.77
CA PHE A 66 -0.42 -15.57 -13.02
C PHE A 66 -0.25 -16.45 -14.28
N GLY A 67 -1.31 -16.67 -15.06
CA GLY A 67 -1.25 -17.49 -16.28
C GLY A 67 -1.05 -18.99 -16.00
N CYS A 68 -1.52 -19.47 -14.85
CA CYS A 68 -1.47 -20.86 -14.43
C CYS A 68 -2.80 -21.59 -14.70
N ASP A 69 -2.71 -22.91 -14.89
CA ASP A 69 -3.86 -23.81 -15.02
C ASP A 69 -4.23 -24.37 -13.64
N CYS A 70 -5.45 -24.13 -13.16
CA CYS A 70 -5.95 -24.68 -11.91
C CYS A 70 -6.97 -25.78 -12.21
N ARG A 71 -6.81 -26.96 -11.59
CA ARG A 71 -7.71 -28.12 -11.79
C ARG A 71 -8.11 -28.72 -10.46
N THR A 72 -9.40 -29.00 -10.32
CA THR A 72 -9.93 -29.76 -9.18
C THR A 72 -9.75 -31.25 -9.44
N VAL A 73 -9.07 -31.94 -8.53
CA VAL A 73 -8.91 -33.41 -8.59
C VAL A 73 -10.12 -34.05 -7.93
N LEU A 74 -10.83 -34.92 -8.66
CA LEU A 74 -11.94 -35.73 -8.16
C LEU A 74 -11.52 -37.21 -8.22
N PHE A 75 -11.83 -37.97 -7.17
CA PHE A 75 -11.58 -39.41 -7.06
C PHE A 75 -12.85 -40.22 -7.31
#